data_AF-A0A345MQR7-F1
#
_entry.id   AF-A0A345MQR7-F1
#
_cell.length_a   1.000
_cell.length_b   1.000
_cell.length_c   1.000
_cell.angle_alpha   90.00
_cell.angle_beta   90.00
_cell.angle_gamma   90.00
#
_symmetry.space_group_name_H-M   'P 1'
#
loop_
_entity.id
_entity.type
_entity.pdbx_description
1 polymer ?
#
loop_
_entity_poly.entity_id
_entity_poly.type
_entity_poly.pdbx_seq_one_letter_code
_entity_poly.pdbx_strand_id
1 'polypeptide(L)'
;MKVDWQSFKKKYVKPKTNGFPVGSIVFKGYQGSGKTLSMVHYMFQLKKYFPKCHIYSNVIIKSLDYYQIKDDNDLSRAITDRNGEDGVVVLLDEAHLFFNKKKGISLDVLTAISQQRKDRRRIVMSSQIWEELDISLRKQVKHIVDCHSFGHIQVNTIYDGESLCWDKMSSSYVAKKIYTECFKHHQELYNSYDTYQKIIKNDQYIQNTTSSPTSTTIVVDKKALKKGR
;
A
#
# COMPACT_ATOMS: atom_id res chain seq x y z
N MET A 1 -6.52 -44.09 -6.46
CA MET A 1 -7.03 -42.81 -7.00
C MET A 1 -8.53 -42.95 -7.22
N LYS A 2 -9.37 -42.19 -6.50
CA LYS A 2 -10.82 -42.15 -6.77
C LYS A 2 -11.09 -40.96 -7.67
N VAL A 3 -11.59 -41.21 -8.87
CA VAL A 3 -11.96 -40.18 -9.84
C VAL A 3 -13.48 -40.09 -9.86
N ASP A 4 -14.02 -38.92 -9.57
CA ASP A 4 -15.46 -38.68 -9.60
C ASP A 4 -15.94 -38.49 -11.05
N TRP A 5 -16.28 -39.62 -11.69
CA TRP A 5 -16.79 -39.61 -13.07
C TRP A 5 -18.12 -38.87 -13.24
N GLN A 6 -18.90 -38.64 -12.19
CA GLN A 6 -20.16 -37.88 -12.28
C GLN A 6 -19.91 -36.39 -12.49
N SER A 7 -18.81 -35.86 -11.93
CA SER A 7 -18.41 -34.46 -12.10
C SER A 7 -18.00 -34.13 -13.55
N PHE A 8 -17.48 -35.09 -14.32
CA PHE A 8 -17.12 -34.89 -15.72
C PHE A 8 -18.32 -34.73 -16.67
N LYS A 9 -19.52 -35.15 -16.23
CA LYS A 9 -20.77 -34.96 -16.99
C LYS A 9 -21.35 -33.56 -16.83
N LYS A 10 -20.90 -32.79 -15.84
CA LYS A 10 -21.37 -31.43 -15.61
C LYS A 10 -20.63 -30.47 -16.53
N LYS A 11 -21.36 -29.59 -17.22
CA LYS A 11 -20.76 -28.56 -18.07
C LYS A 11 -20.05 -27.53 -17.19
N TYR A 12 -18.74 -27.41 -17.33
CA TYR A 12 -17.98 -26.35 -16.67
C TYR A 12 -18.38 -25.00 -17.27
N VAL A 13 -18.96 -24.13 -16.44
CA VAL A 13 -19.18 -22.72 -16.80
C VAL A 13 -18.00 -21.95 -16.25
N LYS A 14 -17.15 -21.44 -17.15
CA LYS A 14 -16.03 -20.58 -16.76
C LYS A 14 -16.61 -19.31 -16.11
N PRO A 15 -16.23 -18.97 -14.87
CA PRO A 15 -16.65 -17.70 -14.28
C PRO A 15 -16.16 -16.55 -15.16
N LYS A 16 -16.96 -15.48 -15.28
CA LYS A 16 -16.66 -14.31 -16.13
C LYS A 16 -15.21 -13.84 -15.90
N THR A 17 -14.40 -13.91 -16.95
CA THR A 17 -12.94 -13.69 -16.89
C THR A 17 -12.50 -12.24 -16.80
N ASN A 18 -13.40 -11.27 -16.99
CA ASN A 18 -13.12 -9.83 -16.82
C ASN A 18 -13.46 -9.34 -15.40
N GLY A 19 -13.09 -10.10 -14.38
CA GLY A 19 -13.27 -9.68 -13.00
C GLY A 19 -12.25 -8.63 -12.59
N PHE A 20 -12.62 -7.77 -11.65
CA PHE A 20 -11.70 -6.86 -10.98
C PHE A 20 -10.45 -7.62 -10.47
N PRO A 21 -9.22 -7.11 -10.69
CA PRO A 21 -8.02 -7.82 -10.33
C PRO A 21 -7.90 -7.93 -8.81
N VAL A 22 -7.88 -9.16 -8.29
CA VAL A 22 -7.77 -9.43 -6.85
C VAL A 22 -6.38 -9.89 -6.46
N GLY A 23 -6.06 -9.72 -5.18
CA GLY A 23 -4.79 -10.13 -4.60
C GLY A 23 -3.93 -8.93 -4.19
N SER A 24 -2.81 -9.21 -3.53
CA SER A 24 -1.84 -8.19 -3.19
C SER A 24 -0.67 -8.19 -4.17
N ILE A 25 -0.18 -6.99 -4.49
CA ILE A 25 0.98 -6.73 -5.34
C ILE A 25 1.93 -5.83 -4.58
N VAL A 26 3.22 -6.15 -4.62
CA VAL A 26 4.27 -5.38 -3.95
C VAL A 26 5.30 -4.91 -4.96
N PHE A 27 5.59 -3.61 -4.96
CA PHE A 27 6.65 -2.98 -5.74
C PHE A 27 7.89 -2.86 -4.86
N LYS A 28 8.93 -3.65 -5.16
CA LYS A 28 10.20 -3.68 -4.43
C LYS A 28 11.35 -3.07 -5.25
N GLY A 29 12.37 -2.59 -4.55
CA GLY A 29 13.58 -2.02 -5.16
C GLY A 29 14.20 -0.94 -4.28
N TYR A 30 15.46 -0.59 -4.53
CA TYR A 30 16.17 0.44 -3.75
C TYR A 30 15.52 1.83 -3.86
N GLN A 31 15.91 2.76 -2.98
CA GLN A 31 15.48 4.15 -3.12
C GLN A 31 15.83 4.69 -4.52
N GLY A 32 14.90 5.42 -5.15
CA GLY A 32 15.08 5.94 -6.52
C GLY A 32 14.81 4.97 -7.67
N SER A 33 14.52 3.69 -7.40
CA SER A 33 14.22 2.67 -8.42
C SER A 33 12.87 2.83 -9.15
N GLY A 34 12.08 3.85 -8.82
CA GLY A 34 10.78 4.08 -9.44
C GLY A 34 9.63 3.22 -8.90
N LYS A 35 9.71 2.71 -7.67
CA LYS A 35 8.62 1.95 -7.01
C LYS A 35 7.29 2.72 -6.98
N THR A 36 7.29 3.92 -6.40
CA THR A 36 6.07 4.73 -6.27
C THR A 36 5.53 5.15 -7.64
N LEU A 37 6.43 5.51 -8.56
CA LEU A 37 6.09 5.80 -9.95
C LEU A 37 5.37 4.61 -10.63
N SER A 38 5.93 3.41 -10.47
CA SER A 38 5.36 2.17 -11.01
C SER A 38 4.02 1.82 -10.36
N MET A 39 3.91 2.01 -9.05
CA MET A 39 2.68 1.78 -8.30
C MET A 39 1.56 2.73 -8.75
N VAL A 40 1.87 4.02 -8.91
CA VAL A 40 0.92 5.04 -9.39
C VAL A 40 0.54 4.77 -10.85
N HIS A 41 1.51 4.46 -11.71
CA HIS A 41 1.26 4.06 -13.11
C HIS A 41 0.33 2.85 -13.21
N TYR A 42 0.55 1.83 -12.38
CA TYR A 42 -0.31 0.66 -12.29
C TYR A 42 -1.74 1.03 -11.85
N MET A 43 -1.88 1.93 -10.87
CA MET A 43 -3.19 2.40 -10.40
C MET A 43 -3.95 3.20 -11.46
N PHE A 44 -3.29 4.09 -12.21
CA PHE A 44 -3.94 4.81 -13.32
C PHE A 44 -4.46 3.85 -14.40
N GLN A 45 -3.68 2.82 -14.73
CA GLN A 45 -4.14 1.77 -15.63
C GLN A 45 -5.36 1.04 -15.06
N LEU A 46 -5.35 0.67 -13.78
CA LEU A 46 -6.51 0.05 -13.14
C LEU A 46 -7.75 0.93 -13.18
N LYS A 47 -7.64 2.22 -12.85
CA LYS A 47 -8.76 3.16 -12.85
C LYS A 47 -9.34 3.35 -14.26
N LYS A 48 -8.52 3.28 -15.31
CA LYS A 48 -8.97 3.29 -16.71
C LYS A 48 -9.87 2.09 -17.04
N TYR A 49 -9.53 0.89 -16.56
CA TYR A 49 -10.33 -0.31 -16.78
C TYR A 49 -11.52 -0.43 -15.81
N PHE A 50 -11.38 0.10 -14.59
CA PHE A 50 -12.37 0.04 -13.51
C PHE A 50 -12.66 1.45 -12.97
N PRO A 51 -13.37 2.31 -13.72
CA PRO A 51 -13.58 3.71 -13.36
C PRO A 51 -14.35 3.90 -12.05
N LYS A 52 -15.17 2.92 -11.67
CA LYS A 52 -16.01 2.94 -10.46
C LYS A 52 -15.36 2.34 -9.21
N CYS A 53 -14.10 1.88 -9.31
CA CYS A 53 -13.43 1.32 -8.14
C CYS A 53 -13.20 2.40 -7.07
N HIS A 54 -13.35 2.01 -5.80
CA HIS A 54 -12.94 2.85 -4.68
C HIS A 54 -11.43 2.78 -4.53
N ILE A 55 -10.79 3.92 -4.34
CA ILE A 55 -9.34 4.03 -4.16
C ILE A 55 -9.08 4.58 -2.77
N TYR A 56 -8.24 3.89 -2.02
CA TYR A 56 -7.66 4.36 -0.77
C TYR A 56 -6.16 4.52 -0.95
N SER A 57 -5.57 5.63 -0.51
CA SER A 57 -4.11 5.83 -0.63
C SER A 57 -3.53 6.65 0.50
N ASN A 58 -2.32 6.28 0.95
CA ASN A 58 -1.50 7.13 1.81
C ASN A 58 -0.65 8.15 1.00
N VAL A 59 -0.54 7.98 -0.32
CA VAL A 59 0.15 8.91 -1.21
C VAL A 59 -0.85 9.93 -1.73
N ILE A 60 -0.42 11.17 -1.89
CA ILE A 60 -1.23 12.17 -2.58
C ILE A 60 -1.23 11.86 -4.07
N ILE A 61 -2.40 11.48 -4.59
CA ILE A 61 -2.64 11.26 -6.00
C ILE A 61 -3.40 12.48 -6.52
N LYS A 62 -2.88 13.13 -7.56
CA LYS A 62 -3.54 14.25 -8.22
C LYS A 62 -4.46 13.71 -9.32
N SER A 63 -5.53 14.46 -9.59
CA SER A 63 -6.45 14.19 -10.71
C SER A 63 -7.27 12.89 -10.59
N LEU A 64 -7.41 12.33 -9.39
CA LEU A 64 -8.29 11.19 -9.11
C LEU A 64 -9.00 11.38 -7.77
N ASP A 65 -10.24 10.92 -7.70
CA ASP A 65 -10.97 10.81 -6.44
C ASP A 65 -10.48 9.59 -5.67
N TYR A 66 -10.01 9.81 -4.43
CA TYR A 66 -9.57 8.77 -3.52
C TYR A 66 -9.83 9.16 -2.06
N TYR A 67 -9.87 8.15 -1.20
CA TYR A 67 -9.92 8.30 0.24
C TYR A 67 -8.49 8.28 0.80
N GLN A 68 -8.10 9.33 1.52
CA GLN A 68 -6.76 9.43 2.10
C GLN A 68 -6.63 8.51 3.32
N ILE A 69 -5.53 7.76 3.40
CA ILE A 69 -5.16 6.95 4.57
C ILE A 69 -4.16 7.74 5.42
N LYS A 70 -4.57 8.19 6.61
CA LYS A 70 -3.69 8.94 7.53
C LYS A 70 -3.28 8.13 8.76
N ASP A 71 -4.16 7.25 9.21
CA ASP A 71 -3.98 6.45 10.42
C ASP A 71 -4.46 5.00 10.25
N ASP A 72 -4.31 4.22 11.31
CA ASP A 72 -4.71 2.80 11.36
C ASP A 72 -6.24 2.62 11.22
N ASN A 73 -7.03 3.64 11.54
CA ASN A 73 -8.49 3.61 11.45
C ASN A 73 -8.94 3.75 9.99
N ASP A 74 -8.31 4.66 9.24
CA ASP A 74 -8.52 4.78 7.80
C ASP A 74 -8.04 3.53 7.05
N LEU A 75 -6.94 2.93 7.48
CA LEU A 75 -6.47 1.65 6.94
C LEU A 75 -7.50 0.53 7.20
N SER A 76 -8.07 0.50 8.41
CA SER A 76 -9.13 -0.47 8.76
C SER A 76 -10.38 -0.26 7.91
N ARG A 77 -10.78 0.99 7.62
CA ARG A 77 -11.86 1.31 6.68
C ARG A 77 -11.52 0.84 5.26
N ALA A 78 -10.32 1.14 4.77
CA ALA A 78 -9.85 0.74 3.44
C ALA A 78 -9.86 -0.79 3.25
N ILE A 79 -9.68 -1.54 4.34
CA ILE A 79 -9.62 -2.99 4.35
C ILE A 79 -11.00 -3.64 4.51
N THR A 80 -11.95 -2.95 5.15
CA THR A 80 -13.32 -3.43 5.37
C THR A 80 -14.32 -2.97 4.33
N ASP A 81 -14.03 -1.89 3.59
CA ASP A 81 -14.91 -1.33 2.56
C ASP A 81 -15.26 -2.33 1.45
N ARG A 82 -16.49 -2.32 0.97
CA ARG A 82 -16.98 -3.25 -0.06
C ARG A 82 -17.68 -2.48 -1.18
N ASN A 83 -17.12 -2.58 -2.38
CA ASN A 83 -17.64 -1.92 -3.58
C ASN A 83 -18.13 -2.92 -4.64
N GLY A 84 -18.75 -4.02 -4.20
CA GLY A 84 -19.37 -5.01 -5.08
C GLY A 84 -18.43 -5.51 -6.19
N GLU A 85 -18.91 -5.49 -7.44
CA GLU A 85 -18.14 -5.97 -8.60
C GLU A 85 -17.03 -5.02 -9.06
N ASP A 86 -17.19 -3.72 -8.78
CA ASP A 86 -16.28 -2.63 -9.17
C ASP A 86 -14.99 -2.62 -8.34
N GLY A 87 -15.04 -3.22 -7.14
CA GLY A 87 -13.88 -3.54 -6.32
C GLY A 87 -13.25 -2.34 -5.61
N VAL A 88 -12.28 -2.65 -4.75
CA VAL A 88 -11.57 -1.67 -3.91
C VAL A 88 -10.05 -1.81 -4.12
N VAL A 89 -9.38 -0.68 -4.37
CA VAL A 89 -7.92 -0.58 -4.48
C VAL A 89 -7.39 0.12 -3.24
N VAL A 90 -6.40 -0.48 -2.58
CA VAL A 90 -5.69 0.11 -1.44
C VAL A 90 -4.23 0.30 -1.83
N LEU A 91 -3.75 1.54 -1.87
CA LEU A 91 -2.37 1.91 -2.19
C LEU A 91 -1.62 2.28 -0.91
N LEU A 92 -0.52 1.57 -0.64
CA LEU A 92 0.31 1.77 0.55
C LEU A 92 1.77 1.91 0.12
N ASP A 93 2.24 3.15 0.01
CA ASP A 93 3.66 3.43 -0.16
C ASP A 93 4.39 3.22 1.17
N GLU A 94 5.61 2.67 1.10
CA GLU A 94 6.40 2.30 2.27
C GLU A 94 5.60 1.42 3.24
N ALA A 95 5.05 0.33 2.74
CA ALA A 95 4.17 -0.59 3.46
C ALA A 95 4.81 -1.18 4.74
N HIS A 96 6.14 -1.19 4.83
CA HIS A 96 6.87 -1.55 6.05
C HIS A 96 6.54 -0.65 7.24
N LEU A 97 6.07 0.59 7.00
CA LEU A 97 5.56 1.48 8.03
C LEU A 97 4.25 0.93 8.64
N PHE A 98 3.36 0.36 7.84
CA PHE A 98 2.09 -0.19 8.33
C PHE A 98 2.24 -1.63 8.83
N PHE A 99 3.16 -2.40 8.25
CA PHE A 99 3.28 -3.85 8.44
C PHE A 99 4.68 -4.27 8.90
N ASN A 100 5.16 -3.65 9.98
CA ASN A 100 6.45 -3.99 10.55
C ASN A 100 6.38 -5.28 11.38
N LYS A 101 7.37 -6.17 11.22
CA LYS A 101 7.55 -7.39 12.04
C LYS A 101 7.43 -7.14 13.55
N LYS A 102 7.89 -5.99 14.03
CA LYS A 102 7.90 -5.68 15.48
C LYS A 102 6.52 -5.33 16.04
N LYS A 103 5.68 -4.62 15.28
CA LYS A 103 4.35 -4.18 15.73
C LYS A 103 3.30 -5.28 15.55
N GLY A 104 3.61 -6.27 14.70
CA GLY A 104 2.66 -7.29 14.26
C GLY A 104 1.59 -6.68 13.36
N ILE A 105 0.95 -7.51 12.54
CA ILE A 105 -0.23 -7.10 11.77
C ILE A 105 -1.44 -7.52 12.60
N SER A 106 -2.43 -6.64 12.77
CA SER A 106 -3.66 -7.04 13.45
C SER A 106 -4.31 -8.21 12.71
N LEU A 107 -4.86 -9.17 13.46
CA LEU A 107 -5.46 -10.38 12.90
C LEU A 107 -6.59 -10.04 11.91
N ASP A 108 -7.31 -8.96 12.16
CA ASP A 108 -8.39 -8.46 11.29
C ASP A 108 -7.85 -8.03 9.92
N VAL A 109 -6.71 -7.35 9.90
CA VAL A 109 -6.04 -6.95 8.66
C VAL A 109 -5.51 -8.17 7.92
N LEU A 110 -4.86 -9.11 8.59
CA LEU A 110 -4.42 -10.37 7.95
C LEU A 110 -5.58 -11.19 7.40
N THR A 111 -6.70 -11.24 8.12
CA THR A 111 -7.90 -11.96 7.69
C THR A 111 -8.48 -11.32 6.44
N ALA A 112 -8.57 -9.99 6.40
CA ALA A 112 -9.06 -9.29 5.23
C ALA A 112 -8.10 -9.36 4.04
N ILE A 113 -6.78 -9.36 4.27
CA ILE A 113 -5.77 -9.63 3.23
C ILE A 113 -5.94 -11.06 2.69
N SER A 114 -6.21 -12.03 3.55
CA SER A 114 -6.47 -13.42 3.15
C SER A 114 -7.78 -13.58 2.37
N GLN A 115 -8.78 -12.73 2.62
CA GLN A 115 -10.12 -12.79 2.01
C GLN A 115 -10.30 -11.92 0.76
N GLN A 116 -9.23 -11.31 0.23
CA GLN A 116 -9.24 -10.41 -0.94
C GLN A 116 -10.00 -10.93 -2.17
N ARG A 117 -10.01 -12.26 -2.39
CA ARG A 117 -10.72 -12.87 -3.54
C ARG A 117 -12.24 -12.72 -3.44
N LYS A 118 -12.81 -12.71 -2.23
CA LYS A 118 -14.25 -12.59 -1.99
C LYS A 118 -14.72 -11.15 -2.02
N ASP A 119 -13.94 -10.25 -1.42
CA ASP A 119 -14.27 -8.82 -1.33
C ASP A 119 -13.81 -7.99 -2.55
N ARG A 120 -13.26 -8.65 -3.58
CA ARG A 120 -12.74 -8.01 -4.80
C ARG A 120 -11.79 -6.84 -4.48
N ARG A 121 -10.78 -7.13 -3.66
CA ARG A 121 -9.81 -6.14 -3.20
C ARG A 121 -8.45 -6.32 -3.88
N ARG A 122 -7.86 -5.21 -4.28
CA ARG A 122 -6.48 -5.11 -4.76
C ARG A 122 -5.67 -4.29 -3.77
N ILE A 123 -4.71 -4.93 -3.11
CA ILE A 123 -3.79 -4.21 -2.21
C ILE A 123 -2.47 -4.02 -2.94
N VAL A 124 -2.07 -2.77 -3.11
CA VAL A 124 -0.91 -2.33 -3.86
C VAL A 124 0.06 -1.71 -2.87
N MET A 125 1.21 -2.33 -2.70
CA MET A 125 2.19 -1.94 -1.69
C MET A 125 3.50 -1.56 -2.35
N SER A 126 4.28 -0.69 -1.71
CA SER A 126 5.70 -0.54 -2.02
C SER A 126 6.56 -0.87 -0.80
N SER A 127 7.77 -1.39 -1.03
CA SER A 127 8.77 -1.54 0.03
C SER A 127 10.18 -1.40 -0.53
N GLN A 128 11.04 -0.68 0.18
CA GLN A 128 12.47 -0.64 -0.15
C GLN A 128 13.15 -1.99 0.08
N ILE A 129 12.89 -2.58 1.26
CA ILE A 129 13.44 -3.87 1.68
C ILE A 129 12.29 -4.86 1.80
N TRP A 130 12.27 -5.87 0.94
CA TRP A 130 11.21 -6.88 0.93
C TRP A 130 11.20 -7.70 2.22
N GLU A 131 12.37 -7.98 2.74
CA GLU A 131 12.62 -8.82 3.91
C GLU A 131 12.13 -8.18 5.22
N GLU A 132 11.95 -6.86 5.26
CA GLU A 132 11.43 -6.14 6.43
C GLU A 132 9.93 -6.34 6.64
N LEU A 133 9.19 -6.68 5.56
CA LEU A 133 7.78 -7.03 5.66
C LEU A 133 7.59 -8.33 6.44
N ASP A 134 6.50 -8.38 7.20
CA ASP A 134 6.11 -9.56 7.94
C ASP A 134 6.00 -10.80 7.04
N ILE A 135 6.51 -11.94 7.51
CA ILE A 135 6.52 -13.19 6.74
C ILE A 135 5.10 -13.65 6.37
N SER A 136 4.12 -13.39 7.23
CA SER A 136 2.71 -13.74 7.03
C SER A 136 2.13 -12.96 5.86
N LEU A 137 2.48 -11.67 5.76
CA LEU A 137 2.11 -10.83 4.62
C LEU A 137 2.79 -11.31 3.34
N ARG A 138 4.10 -11.58 3.39
CA ARG A 138 4.88 -12.01 2.21
C ARG A 138 4.34 -13.29 1.57
N LYS A 139 3.89 -14.25 2.39
CA LYS A 139 3.26 -15.49 1.91
C LYS A 139 1.89 -15.28 1.26
N GLN A 140 1.23 -14.16 1.54
CA GLN A 140 -0.07 -13.81 0.98
C GLN A 140 0.04 -12.92 -0.27
N VAL A 141 1.26 -12.52 -0.65
CA VAL A 141 1.51 -11.72 -1.85
C VAL A 141 1.33 -12.54 -3.11
N LYS A 142 0.50 -12.03 -4.02
CA LYS A 142 0.24 -12.66 -5.31
C LYS A 142 1.28 -12.27 -6.36
N HIS A 143 1.70 -11.01 -6.39
CA HIS A 143 2.66 -10.51 -7.37
C HIS A 143 3.77 -9.70 -6.71
N ILE A 144 5.01 -10.03 -7.04
CA ILE A 144 6.19 -9.29 -6.60
C ILE A 144 6.76 -8.57 -7.83
N VAL A 145 6.84 -7.25 -7.78
CA VAL A 145 7.34 -6.42 -8.87
C VAL A 145 8.70 -5.86 -8.48
N ASP A 146 9.74 -6.31 -9.18
CA ASP A 146 11.08 -5.79 -9.03
C ASP A 146 11.27 -4.57 -9.95
N CYS A 147 11.41 -3.40 -9.34
CA CYS A 147 11.43 -2.12 -10.03
C CYS A 147 12.88 -1.69 -10.30
N HIS A 148 13.16 -1.33 -11.54
CA HIS A 148 14.44 -0.76 -11.96
C HIS A 148 14.19 0.45 -12.86
N SER A 149 14.96 1.51 -12.67
CA SER A 149 14.90 2.71 -13.50
C SER A 149 16.23 2.90 -14.23
N PHE A 150 16.16 3.11 -15.54
CA PHE A 150 17.30 3.41 -16.40
C PHE A 150 17.04 4.73 -17.12
N GLY A 151 17.51 5.84 -16.53
CA GLY A 151 17.17 7.18 -16.99
C GLY A 151 15.66 7.41 -16.93
N HIS A 152 15.04 7.67 -18.09
CA HIS A 152 13.60 7.90 -18.22
C HIS A 152 12.80 6.64 -18.60
N ILE A 153 13.39 5.45 -18.46
CA ILE A 153 12.72 4.17 -18.74
C ILE A 153 12.59 3.41 -17.44
N GLN A 154 11.35 3.04 -17.11
CA GLN A 154 11.05 2.11 -16.05
C GLN A 154 11.04 0.68 -16.61
N VAL A 155 11.69 -0.24 -15.92
CA VAL A 155 11.69 -1.68 -16.19
C VAL A 155 11.23 -2.39 -14.93
N ASN A 156 10.07 -3.04 -15.01
CA ASN A 156 9.47 -3.76 -13.90
C ASN A 156 9.40 -5.24 -14.25
N THR A 157 10.01 -6.09 -13.43
CA THR A 157 9.93 -7.54 -13.60
C THR A 157 8.94 -8.11 -12.60
N ILE A 158 7.88 -8.75 -13.11
CA ILE A 158 6.80 -9.31 -12.31
C ILE A 158 7.09 -10.79 -12.05
N TYR A 159 7.03 -11.18 -10.79
CA TYR A 159 7.16 -12.54 -10.30
C TYR A 159 5.86 -13.03 -9.65
N ASP A 160 5.65 -14.34 -9.69
CA ASP A 160 4.54 -15.02 -9.03
C ASP A 160 4.85 -15.22 -7.54
N GLY A 161 4.20 -14.46 -6.68
CA GLY A 161 4.40 -14.52 -5.23
C GLY A 161 3.89 -15.82 -4.60
N GLU A 162 2.91 -16.50 -5.22
CA GLU A 162 2.43 -17.80 -4.73
C GLU A 162 3.47 -18.91 -4.95
N SER A 163 4.44 -18.69 -5.85
CA SER A 163 5.56 -19.60 -6.12
C SER A 163 6.80 -19.35 -5.25
N LEU A 164 6.73 -18.43 -4.28
CA LEU A 164 7.86 -18.04 -3.44
C LEU A 164 8.37 -19.22 -2.60
N CYS A 165 9.58 -19.68 -2.89
CA CYS A 165 10.24 -20.76 -2.16
C CYS A 165 11.62 -20.31 -1.66
N TRP A 166 12.08 -20.90 -0.56
CA TRP A 166 13.45 -20.71 -0.08
C TRP A 166 14.38 -21.63 -0.87
N ASP A 167 15.30 -21.04 -1.63
CA ASP A 167 16.34 -21.78 -2.31
C ASP A 167 17.58 -21.86 -1.40
N LYS A 168 17.97 -23.10 -1.07
CA LYS A 168 19.13 -23.39 -0.22
C LYS A 168 20.46 -23.07 -0.91
N MET A 169 20.51 -23.10 -2.24
CA MET A 169 21.76 -22.88 -2.98
C MET A 169 22.10 -21.39 -3.06
N SER A 170 21.10 -20.56 -3.34
CA SER A 170 21.27 -19.10 -3.37
C SER A 170 21.12 -18.43 -2.00
N SER A 171 20.73 -19.19 -0.97
CA SER A 171 20.39 -18.67 0.37
C SER A 171 19.40 -17.50 0.31
N SER A 172 18.40 -17.60 -0.59
CA SER A 172 17.46 -16.51 -0.84
C SER A 172 16.06 -17.03 -1.20
N TYR A 173 15.06 -16.15 -1.07
CA TYR A 173 13.72 -16.46 -1.56
C TYR A 173 13.64 -16.22 -3.06
N VAL A 174 13.25 -17.25 -3.82
CA VAL A 174 13.12 -17.19 -5.27
C VAL A 174 11.66 -17.36 -5.64
N ALA A 175 11.21 -16.56 -6.61
CA ALA A 175 9.87 -16.62 -7.18
C ALA A 175 9.97 -16.79 -8.71
N LYS A 176 8.99 -17.45 -9.31
CA LYS A 176 8.94 -17.67 -10.76
C LYS A 176 8.64 -16.35 -11.47
N LYS A 177 9.50 -15.97 -12.41
CA LYS A 177 9.25 -14.81 -13.30
C LYS A 177 8.02 -15.06 -14.17
N ILE A 178 7.13 -14.08 -14.24
CA ILE A 178 5.94 -14.12 -15.12
C ILE A 178 6.25 -13.35 -16.42
N TYR A 179 6.54 -12.06 -16.32
CA TYR A 179 6.87 -11.19 -17.45
C TYR A 179 7.68 -9.97 -16.98
N THR A 180 8.18 -9.19 -17.94
CA THR A 180 8.78 -7.87 -17.69
C THR A 180 7.96 -6.85 -18.47
N GLU A 181 7.56 -5.77 -17.81
CA GLU A 181 6.94 -4.61 -18.42
C GLU A 181 7.96 -3.46 -18.45
N CYS A 182 7.89 -2.63 -19.50
CA CYS A 182 8.71 -1.44 -19.62
C CYS A 182 7.83 -0.27 -20.00
N PHE A 183 8.05 0.90 -19.40
CA PHE A 183 7.37 2.13 -19.81
C PHE A 183 8.28 3.34 -19.69
N LYS A 184 7.99 4.36 -20.51
CA LYS A 184 8.72 5.63 -20.48
C LYS A 184 8.12 6.56 -19.46
N HIS A 185 8.96 7.17 -18.64
CA HIS A 185 8.58 8.26 -17.75
C HIS A 185 8.14 9.46 -18.58
N HIS A 186 7.12 10.16 -18.09
CA HIS A 186 6.59 11.36 -18.72
C HIS A 186 6.13 12.34 -17.64
N GLN A 187 6.15 13.63 -17.96
CA GLN A 187 5.92 14.69 -16.98
C GLN A 187 4.55 14.58 -16.31
N GLU A 188 3.52 14.17 -17.05
CA GLU A 188 2.18 14.00 -16.48
C GLU A 188 2.16 12.97 -15.34
N LEU A 189 2.90 11.86 -15.50
CA LEU A 189 3.01 10.84 -14.47
C LEU A 189 3.78 11.35 -13.25
N TYR A 190 4.85 12.13 -13.42
CA TYR A 190 5.51 12.76 -12.27
C TYR A 190 4.63 13.79 -11.57
N ASN A 191 3.84 14.52 -12.35
CA ASN A 191 2.93 15.54 -11.81
C ASN A 191 1.71 14.92 -11.13
N SER A 192 1.36 13.67 -11.43
CA SER A 192 0.16 13.00 -10.95
C SER A 192 0.24 12.53 -9.50
N TYR A 193 1.38 12.64 -8.83
CA TYR A 193 1.50 12.26 -7.42
C TYR A 193 2.56 13.10 -6.70
N ASP A 194 2.47 13.14 -5.38
CA ASP A 194 3.47 13.80 -4.52
C ASP A 194 3.95 12.82 -3.44
N THR A 195 5.25 12.52 -3.45
CA THR A 195 5.93 11.64 -2.48
C THR A 195 6.70 12.39 -1.42
N TYR A 196 6.87 13.71 -1.56
CA TYR A 196 7.75 14.48 -0.67
C TYR A 196 7.13 14.78 0.70
N GLN A 197 5.84 14.51 0.88
CA GLN A 197 5.26 14.46 2.22
C GLN A 197 5.77 13.21 2.95
N LYS A 198 6.75 13.42 3.83
CA LYS A 198 7.11 12.45 4.87
C LYS A 198 5.83 11.98 5.56
N ILE A 199 5.59 10.67 5.56
CA ILE A 199 4.54 10.04 6.37
C ILE A 199 4.96 10.22 7.83
N ILE A 200 4.56 11.34 8.43
CA ILE A 200 4.74 11.58 9.86
C ILE A 200 3.69 10.71 10.55
N LYS A 201 4.11 9.56 11.07
CA LYS A 201 3.28 8.86 12.05
C LYS A 201 3.08 9.79 13.24
N ASN A 202 1.83 9.94 13.66
CA ASN A 202 1.40 10.79 14.79
C ASN A 202 2.09 10.50 16.13
N ASP A 203 2.92 9.46 16.25
CA ASP A 203 3.80 9.23 17.41
C ASP A 203 4.76 10.42 17.65
N GLN A 204 5.05 11.23 16.63
CA GLN A 204 5.85 12.46 16.78
C GLN A 204 5.04 13.75 17.00
N TYR A 205 3.70 13.72 16.92
CA TYR A 205 2.89 14.91 17.19
C TYR A 205 2.62 15.10 18.69
N ILE A 206 2.62 14.02 19.49
CA ILE A 206 2.32 14.08 20.94
C ILE A 206 3.54 14.51 21.76
N GLN A 207 4.77 14.34 21.25
CA GLN A 207 5.99 14.79 21.94
C GLN A 207 6.24 16.30 21.84
N ASN A 208 5.66 16.97 20.83
CA ASN A 208 5.85 18.41 20.60
C ASN A 208 4.72 19.31 21.13
N THR A 209 3.63 18.72 21.65
CA THR A 209 2.54 19.47 22.30
C THR A 209 2.50 19.30 23.81
N THR A 210 3.44 18.55 24.40
CA THR A 210 3.53 18.32 25.86
C THR A 210 4.74 19.00 26.51
N SER A 211 5.25 20.07 25.91
CA SER A 211 6.30 20.93 26.49
C SER A 211 6.04 22.42 26.30
N SER A 212 4.84 22.87 26.70
CA SER A 212 4.64 24.24 27.19
C SER A 212 3.25 24.45 27.80
N PRO A 213 3.15 24.60 29.12
CA PRO A 213 2.18 25.50 29.72
C PRO A 213 2.96 26.61 30.40
N THR A 214 3.31 27.67 29.67
CA THR A 214 3.64 28.94 30.34
C THR A 214 2.35 29.70 30.48
N SER A 215 1.68 29.45 31.61
CA SER A 215 0.62 30.30 32.15
C SER A 215 1.09 31.75 32.12
N THR A 216 0.50 32.56 31.27
CA THR A 216 0.65 34.02 31.34
C THR A 216 -0.18 34.48 32.54
N THR A 217 0.43 34.48 33.72
CA THR A 217 -0.12 35.15 34.89
C THR A 217 0.10 36.64 34.72
N ILE A 218 -0.97 37.38 34.44
CA ILE A 218 -1.00 38.83 34.54
C ILE A 218 -0.81 39.17 36.02
N VAL A 219 0.41 39.56 36.40
CA VAL A 219 0.68 40.15 37.72
C VAL A 219 0.35 41.62 37.64
N VAL A 220 -0.78 42.01 38.23
CA VAL A 220 -1.14 43.41 38.46
C VAL A 220 -0.26 43.94 39.60
N ASP A 221 0.69 44.78 39.25
CA ASP A 221 1.63 45.38 40.19
C ASP A 221 0.95 46.48 41.03
N LYS A 222 0.44 46.12 42.21
CA LYS A 222 -0.10 47.07 43.21
C LYS A 222 1.00 47.50 44.17
N LYS A 223 2.02 48.22 43.70
CA LYS A 223 2.99 48.92 44.57
C LYS A 223 3.68 50.11 43.88
N ALA A 224 2.89 51.04 43.35
CA ALA A 224 3.37 52.37 42.98
C ALA A 224 2.27 53.43 43.19
N LEU A 225 1.83 53.60 44.44
CA LEU A 225 1.01 54.74 44.87
C LEU A 225 1.32 55.02 46.34
N LYS A 226 2.42 55.73 46.58
CA LYS A 226 2.66 56.67 47.70
C LYS A 226 4.15 57.04 47.77
N LYS A 227 4.52 58.14 47.10
CA LYS A 227 5.38 59.20 47.64
C LYS A 227 5.49 60.32 46.60
N GLY A 228 4.91 61.46 46.96
CA GLY A 228 4.73 62.66 46.14
C GLY A 228 4.09 63.76 46.98
N ARG A 229 4.77 64.12 48.06
CA ARG A 229 4.85 65.46 48.66
C ARG A 229 6.27 65.60 49.20
#